data_AF-A0A6M5JJ24-F1
#
_entry.id   AF-A0A6M5JJ24-F1
#
_cell.length_a   1.000
_cell.length_b   1.000
_cell.length_c   1.000
_cell.angle_alpha   90.00
_cell.angle_beta   90.00
_cell.angle_gamma   90.00
#
_symmetry.space_group_name_H-M   'P 1'
#
loop_
_entity.id
_entity.type
_entity.pdbx_description
1 polymer ?
#
loop_
_entity_poly.entity_id
_entity_poly.type
_entity_poly.pdbx_seq_one_letter_code
_entity_poly.pdbx_strand_id
1 'polypeptide(L)'
;MVRTWLQSRLAAALADQDAADRYGREREDDYDKAAAEEWVCRKTKSSDATGDQQRFGEMLKALLDEDDFYRIGVRNEKRFEREVRTYLRKLIKMTKTNSGFEKLSRYQ
;
A
#
# COMPACT_ATOMS: atom_id res chain seq x y z
N MET A 1 -1.66 -15.04 6.75
CA MET A 1 -1.83 -14.85 5.29
C MET A 1 -1.75 -13.37 4.92
N VAL A 2 -2.68 -12.53 5.36
CA VAL A 2 -2.69 -11.06 5.10
C VAL A 2 -1.36 -10.39 5.48
N ARG A 3 -0.82 -10.66 6.68
CA ARG A 3 0.48 -10.11 7.11
C ARG A 3 1.63 -10.45 6.13
N THR A 4 1.75 -11.71 5.74
CA THR A 4 2.77 -12.18 4.80
C THR A 4 2.60 -11.54 3.42
N TRP A 5 1.36 -11.39 2.97
CA TRP A 5 1.04 -10.70 1.72
C TRP A 5 1.44 -9.21 1.78
N LEU A 6 1.13 -8.51 2.87
CA LEU A 6 1.52 -7.11 3.07
C LEU A 6 3.05 -6.94 3.12
N GLN A 7 3.78 -7.90 3.70
CA GLN A 7 5.25 -7.90 3.68
C GLN A 7 5.81 -8.10 2.27
N SER A 8 5.22 -9.01 1.49
CA SER A 8 5.60 -9.23 0.09
C SER A 8 5.34 -7.98 -0.75
N ARG A 9 4.18 -7.33 -0.59
CA ARG A 9 3.84 -6.07 -1.27
C ARG A 9 4.67 -4.87 -0.82
N LEU A 10 5.13 -4.86 0.43
CA LEU A 10 6.08 -3.85 0.90
C LEU A 10 7.43 -3.98 0.18
N ALA A 11 7.98 -5.20 0.10
CA ALA A 11 9.27 -5.43 -0.58
C ALA A 11 9.19 -5.07 -2.07
N ALA A 12 8.11 -5.50 -2.71
CA ALA A 12 7.72 -5.14 -4.06
C ALA A 12 7.70 -3.63 -4.33
N ALA A 13 6.95 -2.89 -3.52
CA ALA A 13 6.79 -1.45 -3.67
C ALA A 13 8.09 -0.67 -3.44
N LEU A 14 9.01 -1.19 -2.60
CA LEU A 14 10.35 -0.62 -2.45
C LEU A 14 11.20 -0.85 -3.71
N ALA A 15 11.13 -2.04 -4.32
CA ALA A 15 11.81 -2.32 -5.58
C ALA A 15 11.28 -1.46 -6.74
N ASP A 16 9.96 -1.26 -6.80
CA ASP A 16 9.34 -0.41 -7.82
C ASP A 16 9.73 1.07 -7.69
N GLN A 17 9.89 1.57 -6.46
CA GLN A 17 10.43 2.91 -6.21
C GLN A 17 11.88 3.06 -6.70
N ASP A 18 12.75 2.11 -6.37
CA ASP A 18 14.15 2.12 -6.82
C ASP A 18 14.24 2.01 -8.36
N ALA A 19 13.40 1.18 -8.97
CA ALA A 19 13.32 1.10 -10.42
C ALA A 19 12.88 2.45 -11.02
N ALA A 20 11.80 3.05 -10.53
CA ALA A 20 11.28 4.33 -11.02
C ALA A 20 12.31 5.46 -10.88
N ASP A 21 13.03 5.52 -9.75
CA ASP A 21 14.08 6.51 -9.52
C ASP A 21 15.21 6.44 -10.55
N ARG A 22 15.57 5.24 -11.02
CA ARG A 22 16.61 5.06 -12.06
C ARG A 22 16.18 5.58 -13.43
N TYR A 23 14.89 5.64 -13.73
CA TYR A 23 14.36 6.17 -15.00
C TYR A 23 14.09 7.68 -14.96
N GLY A 24 14.25 8.33 -13.80
CA GLY A 24 14.10 9.78 -13.65
C GLY A 24 12.67 10.26 -13.90
N ARG A 25 12.54 11.45 -14.51
CA ARG A 25 11.25 12.18 -14.60
C ARG A 25 10.13 11.43 -15.32
N GLU A 26 10.46 10.51 -16.22
CA GLU A 26 9.47 9.75 -16.99
C GLU A 26 8.63 8.80 -16.12
N ARG A 27 9.10 8.46 -14.91
CA ARG A 27 8.45 7.50 -14.01
C ARG A 27 8.09 8.07 -12.63
N GLU A 28 7.97 9.40 -12.51
CA GLU A 28 7.54 10.01 -11.24
C GLU A 28 6.15 9.53 -10.81
N ASP A 29 5.24 9.23 -11.74
CA ASP A 29 3.93 8.67 -11.43
C ASP A 29 4.02 7.25 -10.86
N ASP A 30 4.92 6.42 -11.42
CA ASP A 30 5.16 5.07 -10.92
C ASP A 30 5.82 5.11 -9.53
N TYR A 31 6.73 6.06 -9.29
CA TYR A 31 7.32 6.28 -7.98
C TYR A 31 6.25 6.60 -6.93
N ASP A 32 5.36 7.57 -7.19
CA ASP A 32 4.34 7.98 -6.22
C ASP A 32 3.32 6.86 -5.94
N LYS A 33 2.96 6.06 -6.95
CA LYS A 33 2.11 4.86 -6.78
C LYS A 33 2.78 3.82 -5.88
N ALA A 34 4.03 3.49 -6.17
CA ALA A 34 4.79 2.53 -5.38
C ALA A 34 5.03 3.07 -3.95
N ALA A 35 5.25 4.39 -3.81
CA ALA A 35 5.39 5.03 -2.52
C ALA A 35 4.10 4.94 -1.68
N ALA A 36 2.94 5.16 -2.30
CA ALA A 36 1.65 5.03 -1.64
C ALA A 36 1.37 3.60 -1.17
N GLU A 37 1.66 2.60 -2.00
CA GLU A 37 1.53 1.20 -1.62
C GLU A 37 2.46 0.84 -0.44
N GLU A 38 3.72 1.25 -0.51
CA GLU A 38 4.68 1.06 0.57
C GLU A 38 4.18 1.65 1.89
N TRP A 39 3.64 2.88 1.85
CA TRP A 39 3.13 3.57 3.02
C TRP A 39 1.99 2.78 3.67
N VAL A 40 1.00 2.36 2.88
CA VAL A 40 -0.16 1.60 3.37
C VAL A 40 0.28 0.24 3.93
N CYS A 41 1.14 -0.50 3.20
CA CYS A 41 1.64 -1.79 3.68
C CYS A 41 2.43 -1.64 4.97
N ARG A 42 3.26 -0.59 5.10
CA ARG A 42 4.04 -0.34 6.33
C ARG A 42 3.13 -0.03 7.52
N LYS A 43 2.11 0.82 7.34
CA LYS A 43 1.14 1.17 8.39
C LYS A 43 0.33 -0.03 8.86
N THR A 44 -0.03 -0.94 7.96
CA THR A 44 -1.01 -2.00 8.25
C THR A 44 -0.37 -3.35 8.63
N LYS A 45 0.84 -3.68 8.16
CA LYS A 45 1.45 -5.02 8.35
C LYS A 45 1.67 -5.42 9.81
N SER A 46 1.93 -4.45 10.68
CA SER A 46 2.25 -4.69 12.10
C SER A 46 1.00 -4.77 12.98
N SER A 47 -0.17 -4.48 12.43
CA SER A 47 -1.42 -4.53 13.18
C SER A 47 -1.76 -5.97 13.60
N ASP A 48 -2.25 -6.11 14.83
CA ASP A 48 -2.84 -7.34 15.35
C ASP A 48 -4.15 -7.68 14.61
N ALA A 49 -4.81 -6.68 14.04
CA ALA A 49 -6.01 -6.84 13.23
C ALA A 49 -5.79 -7.71 11.97
N THR A 50 -4.55 -7.87 11.48
CA THR A 50 -4.25 -8.68 10.28
C THR A 50 -4.65 -10.16 10.36
N GLY A 51 -4.93 -10.67 11.56
CA GLY A 51 -5.45 -12.03 11.78
C GLY A 51 -6.98 -12.15 11.75
N ASP A 52 -7.71 -11.03 11.73
CA ASP A 52 -9.16 -10.97 11.84
C ASP A 52 -9.73 -10.11 10.70
N GLN A 53 -10.58 -10.70 9.86
CA GLN A 53 -11.12 -10.05 8.67
C GLN A 53 -11.92 -8.78 9.01
N GLN A 54 -12.74 -8.83 10.07
CA GLN A 54 -13.59 -7.72 10.46
C GLN A 54 -12.75 -6.59 11.04
N ARG A 55 -11.88 -6.89 12.01
CA ARG A 55 -11.00 -5.91 12.65
C ARG A 55 -10.07 -5.26 11.63
N PHE A 56 -9.54 -6.04 10.68
CA PHE A 56 -8.69 -5.49 9.62
C PHE A 56 -9.47 -4.55 8.70
N GLY A 57 -10.70 -4.92 8.34
CA GLY A 57 -11.58 -4.07 7.52
C GLY A 57 -11.97 -2.76 8.20
N GLU A 58 -12.23 -2.79 9.51
CA GLU A 58 -12.50 -1.59 10.31
C GLU A 58 -11.28 -0.68 10.41
N MET A 59 -10.11 -1.25 10.70
CA MET A 59 -8.85 -0.50 10.74
C MET A 59 -8.54 0.19 9.40
N LEU A 60 -8.76 -0.50 8.27
CA LEU A 60 -8.53 0.09 6.94
C LEU A 60 -9.49 1.25 6.63
N LYS A 61 -10.73 1.20 7.11
CA LYS A 61 -11.70 2.30 6.97
C LYS A 61 -11.29 3.48 7.84
N ALA A 62 -10.95 3.24 9.10
CA ALA A 62 -10.47 4.29 10.00
C ALA A 62 -9.24 5.01 9.40
N LEU A 63 -8.29 4.25 8.85
CA LEU A 63 -7.11 4.82 8.19
C LEU A 63 -7.48 5.61 6.91
N LEU A 64 -8.52 5.22 6.18
CA LEU A 64 -9.00 5.97 5.02
C LEU A 64 -9.64 7.31 5.41
N ASP A 65 -10.23 7.38 6.59
CA ASP A 65 -10.90 8.57 7.14
C ASP A 65 -9.91 9.55 7.80
N GLU A 66 -8.66 9.16 8.06
CA GLU A 66 -7.64 10.01 8.72
C GLU A 66 -7.17 11.21 7.88
N ASP A 67 -7.51 11.29 6.58
CA ASP A 67 -7.29 12.39 5.63
C ASP A 67 -5.88 13.00 5.46
N ASP A 68 -4.93 12.74 6.37
CA ASP A 68 -3.56 13.26 6.36
C ASP A 68 -2.55 12.15 6.01
N PHE A 69 -2.35 11.96 4.71
CA PHE A 69 -1.37 11.01 4.20
C PHE A 69 -0.06 11.71 3.87
N TYR A 70 0.82 11.85 4.86
CA TYR A 70 2.12 12.47 4.67
C TYR A 70 3.27 11.45 4.49
N ARG A 71 4.15 11.71 3.52
CA ARG A 71 5.44 11.02 3.34
C ARG A 71 6.47 11.95 2.69
N ILE A 72 7.66 12.05 3.29
CA ILE A 72 8.81 12.76 2.72
C ILE A 72 9.33 12.04 1.46
N GLY A 73 9.69 12.81 0.43
CA GLY A 73 10.39 12.32 -0.76
C GLY A 73 9.49 11.88 -1.91
N VAL A 74 8.17 12.08 -1.79
CA VAL A 74 7.24 11.89 -2.92
C VAL A 74 7.45 12.97 -3.98
N ARG A 75 7.17 12.64 -5.24
CA ARG A 75 7.32 13.55 -6.38
C ARG A 75 6.15 14.52 -6.47
N ASN A 76 4.95 14.06 -6.10
CA ASN A 76 3.74 14.88 -6.04
C ASN A 76 2.83 14.45 -4.87
N GLU A 77 2.67 15.32 -3.87
CA GLU A 77 1.87 15.05 -2.66
C GLU A 77 0.40 14.71 -2.97
N LYS A 78 -0.26 15.49 -3.83
CA LYS A 78 -1.67 15.26 -4.21
C LYS A 78 -1.86 13.93 -4.94
N ARG A 79 -0.88 13.55 -5.76
CA ARG A 79 -0.88 12.25 -6.44
C ARG A 79 -0.69 11.15 -5.41
N PHE A 80 0.31 11.25 -4.55
CA PHE A 80 0.57 10.29 -3.48
C PHE A 80 -0.68 10.06 -2.62
N GLU A 81 -1.33 11.11 -2.12
CA GLU A 81 -2.56 11.01 -1.33
C GLU A 81 -3.67 10.27 -2.08
N ARG A 82 -3.87 10.58 -3.37
CA ARG A 82 -4.86 9.90 -4.22
C ARG A 82 -4.53 8.41 -4.36
N GLU A 83 -3.27 8.07 -4.56
CA GLU A 83 -2.83 6.68 -4.68
C GLU A 83 -2.96 5.93 -3.34
N VAL A 84 -2.70 6.57 -2.21
CA VAL A 84 -2.93 5.99 -0.87
C VAL A 84 -4.41 5.64 -0.70
N ARG A 85 -5.31 6.58 -0.98
CA ARG A 85 -6.76 6.35 -0.91
C ARG A 85 -7.22 5.24 -1.87
N THR A 86 -6.67 5.20 -3.08
CA THR A 86 -6.95 4.16 -4.07
C THR A 86 -6.52 2.79 -3.55
N TYR A 87 -5.32 2.70 -2.98
CA TYR A 87 -4.79 1.45 -2.45
C TYR A 87 -5.54 0.99 -1.20
N LEU A 88 -5.91 1.89 -0.29
CA LEU A 88 -6.77 1.58 0.87
C LEU A 88 -8.12 1.02 0.45
N ARG A 89 -8.80 1.65 -0.53
CA ARG A 89 -10.07 1.14 -1.08
C ARG A 89 -9.92 -0.25 -1.70
N LYS A 90 -8.82 -0.49 -2.40
CA LYS A 90 -8.48 -1.83 -2.93
C LYS A 90 -8.33 -2.85 -1.80
N LEU A 91 -7.59 -2.54 -0.74
CA LEU A 91 -7.44 -3.44 0.41
C LEU A 91 -8.78 -3.70 1.09
N ILE A 92 -9.60 -2.67 1.32
CA ILE A 92 -10.95 -2.84 1.90
C ILE A 92 -11.77 -3.82 1.06
N LYS A 93 -11.72 -3.72 -0.28
CA LYS A 93 -12.40 -4.65 -1.18
C LYS A 93 -11.86 -6.08 -1.06
N MET A 94 -10.54 -6.26 -1.04
CA MET A 94 -9.91 -7.57 -0.86
C MET A 94 -10.25 -8.20 0.49
N THR A 95 -10.25 -7.40 1.57
CA THR A 95 -10.61 -7.83 2.92
C THR A 95 -12.07 -8.26 3.02
N LYS A 96 -13.00 -7.57 2.33
CA LYS A 96 -14.43 -7.96 2.32
C LYS A 96 -14.64 -9.40 1.84
N THR A 97 -13.87 -9.86 0.86
CA THR A 97 -13.98 -11.22 0.30
C THR A 97 -12.89 -12.16 0.80
N ASN A 98 -11.97 -11.68 1.64
CA ASN A 98 -10.74 -12.35 2.06
C ASN A 98 -9.99 -13.01 0.88
N SER A 99 -9.97 -12.35 -0.28
CA SER A 99 -9.42 -12.91 -1.52
C SER A 99 -8.34 -12.01 -2.13
N GLY A 100 -7.40 -12.63 -2.83
CA GLY A 100 -6.21 -11.99 -3.39
C GLY A 100 -5.01 -11.95 -2.43
N PHE A 101 -5.20 -12.26 -1.14
CA PHE A 101 -4.10 -12.37 -0.16
C PHE A 101 -3.28 -13.67 -0.32
N GLU A 102 -3.80 -14.65 -1.06
CA GLU A 102 -3.10 -15.86 -1.46
C GLU A 102 -2.04 -15.60 -2.55
N LYS A 103 -2.15 -14.49 -3.28
CA LYS A 103 -1.23 -14.13 -4.38
C LYS A 103 -0.05 -13.32 -3.85
N LEU A 104 0.97 -14.01 -3.35
CA LEU A 104 2.25 -13.38 -3.03
C LEU A 104 2.89 -12.86 -4.31
N SER A 105 3.33 -11.60 -4.33
CA SER A 105 4.01 -11.09 -5.51
C SER A 105 5.40 -11.71 -5.60
N ARG A 106 5.63 -12.44 -6.69
CA ARG A 106 6.93 -12.96 -7.08
C ARG A 106 7.71 -11.78 -7.68
N TYR A 107 8.36 -10.99 -6.84
CA TYR A 107 9.41 -10.11 -7.35
C TYR A 107 10.63 -10.99 -7.55
N GLN A 108 10.97 -11.18 -8.83
CA GLN A 108 12.26 -11.68 -9.31
C GLN A 108 12.96 -10.54 -10.02
#